data_AF-A0A0W0YB79-F1
#
_entry.id   AF-A0A0W0YB79-F1
#
_cell.length_a   1.000
_cell.length_b   1.000
_cell.length_c   1.000
_cell.angle_alpha   90.00
_cell.angle_beta   90.00
_cell.angle_gamma   90.00
#
_symmetry.space_group_name_H-M   'P 1'
#
loop_
_entity.id
_entity.type
_entity.pdbx_description
1 polymer ?
#
loop_
_entity_poly.entity_id
_entity_poly.type
_entity_poly.pdbx_seq_one_letter_code
_entity_poly.pdbx_strand_id
1 'polypeptide(L)'
;MTKLEDLINSLASVIVRYHDTQKDVTKLIVESDQTLLRKKSRSYAIDIMQNTELKFDQRLTRLIDACTKKYPDRKPFLTFILKETIFLKEQLDRKIPFTSEELEKLKQQISQLFIDSRQLLKIYKNTSYKVTYSSLDDKAITYDDLNGLINDAYYGNHFCNSGDILLDEVLGRFHITIDYTDEEIKEIAAALCIEHQNALLVSELKNQKFELESEQSNLVLQKSELEEQKSTLERQISQLESDKSMLSRQKLELEEHNSTLELQMSELKDEKSTLTHEKTELEEQKSALELQMSQLEDDKSILTHQKSELEAQKSTLKLQVSRLEKDKSTLTHQKSELEMQKSTLKLQVSQLEEDKSTLTHQKSSLESDKSSLTLQKLKLIETNKTQEKTIEELHRDLENARAELEKTQLEFETFKKQKAEETPFPKRPLPSLYGGLTPFYLLNQHKGTFFRSNLSPEADIDIVEDTTSRPNVD
;
A
#
# COMPACT_ATOMS: atom_id res chain seq x y z
N MET A 1 8.00 94.91 -45.56
CA MET A 1 8.55 95.83 -46.57
C MET A 1 10.06 95.83 -46.49
N THR A 2 10.71 95.16 -47.44
CA THR A 2 12.16 95.31 -47.68
C THR A 2 12.41 96.56 -48.54
N LYS A 3 13.65 97.04 -48.62
CA LYS A 3 14.05 98.09 -49.58
C LYS A 3 13.79 97.69 -51.04
N LEU A 4 13.87 96.40 -51.38
CA LEU A 4 13.50 95.90 -52.72
C LEU A 4 11.99 96.08 -52.97
N GLU A 5 11.15 95.73 -51.99
CA GLU A 5 9.70 95.96 -52.06
C GLU A 5 9.37 97.46 -52.17
N ASP A 6 10.11 98.33 -51.48
CA ASP A 6 10.00 99.79 -51.62
C ASP A 6 10.34 100.26 -53.05
N LEU A 7 11.40 99.70 -53.66
CA LEU A 7 11.85 100.07 -55.01
C LEU A 7 10.82 99.70 -56.07
N ILE A 8 10.29 98.47 -56.01
CA ILE A 8 9.26 97.97 -56.93
C ILE A 8 8.00 98.86 -56.87
N ASN A 9 7.54 99.18 -55.67
CA ASN A 9 6.37 100.05 -55.48
C ASN A 9 6.65 101.50 -55.92
N SER A 10 7.90 101.95 -55.84
CA SER A 10 8.32 103.28 -56.33
C SER A 10 8.38 103.34 -57.85
N LEU A 11 8.86 102.29 -58.53
CA LEU A 11 8.81 102.19 -60.00
C LEU A 11 7.35 102.15 -60.51
N ALA A 12 6.47 101.40 -59.86
CA ALA A 12 5.03 101.44 -60.14
C ALA A 12 4.43 102.84 -59.90
N SER A 13 4.88 103.54 -58.85
CA SER A 13 4.48 104.93 -58.54
C SER A 13 4.89 105.92 -59.64
N VAL A 14 6.05 105.74 -60.31
CA VAL A 14 6.44 106.56 -61.47
C VAL A 14 5.38 106.50 -62.58
N ILE A 15 4.88 105.30 -62.90
CA ILE A 15 3.86 105.10 -63.95
C ILE A 15 2.52 105.74 -63.54
N VAL A 16 2.08 105.54 -62.30
CA VAL A 16 0.84 106.13 -61.75
C VAL A 16 0.92 107.66 -61.73
N ARG A 17 2.01 108.23 -61.19
CA ARG A 17 2.22 109.69 -61.15
C ARG A 17 2.33 110.29 -62.54
N TYR A 18 3.06 109.66 -63.46
CA TYR A 18 3.21 110.19 -64.82
C TYR A 18 1.86 110.21 -65.57
N HIS A 19 1.07 109.13 -65.46
CA HIS A 19 -0.29 109.07 -65.98
C HIS A 19 -1.09 110.29 -65.52
N ASP A 20 -1.12 110.54 -64.21
CA ASP A 20 -1.89 111.65 -63.62
C ASP A 20 -1.31 113.05 -63.90
N THR A 21 -0.14 113.18 -64.54
CA THR A 21 0.27 114.47 -65.14
C THR A 21 -0.39 114.78 -66.48
N GLN A 22 -0.88 113.77 -67.22
CA GLN A 22 -1.41 113.98 -68.57
C GLN A 22 -2.79 114.64 -68.58
N LYS A 23 -3.02 115.57 -69.50
CA LYS A 23 -4.27 116.36 -69.57
C LYS A 23 -5.48 115.59 -70.11
N ASP A 24 -5.23 114.51 -70.85
CA ASP A 24 -6.23 113.77 -71.64
C ASP A 24 -6.60 112.40 -71.05
N VAL A 25 -6.27 112.15 -69.76
CA VAL A 25 -6.66 110.93 -69.03
C VAL A 25 -7.54 111.25 -67.83
N THR A 26 -8.44 110.32 -67.50
CA THR A 26 -9.18 110.32 -66.24
C THR A 26 -8.19 110.14 -65.08
N LYS A 27 -8.03 111.16 -64.24
CA LYS A 27 -7.11 111.12 -63.09
C LYS A 27 -7.45 109.95 -62.16
N LEU A 28 -6.42 109.22 -61.73
CA LEU A 28 -6.54 108.10 -60.80
C LEU A 28 -6.64 108.62 -59.35
N ILE A 29 -5.86 109.65 -59.03
CA ILE A 29 -5.89 110.37 -57.76
C ILE A 29 -6.30 111.83 -58.03
N VAL A 30 -7.27 112.32 -57.25
CA VAL A 30 -7.60 113.75 -57.16
C VAL A 30 -7.23 114.24 -55.77
N GLU A 31 -6.20 115.09 -55.70
CA GLU A 31 -5.71 115.74 -54.49
C GLU A 31 -5.03 117.06 -54.87
N SER A 32 -5.14 118.08 -54.00
CA SER A 32 -4.57 119.42 -54.21
C SER A 32 -3.24 119.61 -53.48
N ASP A 33 -3.07 119.04 -52.28
CA ASP A 33 -1.77 119.07 -51.60
C ASP A 33 -0.77 118.11 -52.27
N GLN A 34 0.41 118.62 -52.65
CA GLN A 34 1.43 117.83 -53.35
C GLN A 34 2.01 116.71 -52.49
N THR A 35 2.08 116.87 -51.17
CA THR A 35 2.62 115.84 -50.27
C THR A 35 1.64 114.67 -50.12
N LEU A 36 0.36 114.98 -49.97
CA LEU A 36 -0.72 114.00 -49.87
C LEU A 36 -1.03 113.35 -51.23
N LEU A 37 -0.90 114.09 -52.34
CA LEU A 37 -0.97 113.55 -53.70
C LEU A 37 0.09 112.47 -53.91
N ARG A 38 1.36 112.76 -53.63
CA ARG A 38 2.47 111.77 -53.68
C ARG A 38 2.15 110.52 -52.84
N LYS A 39 1.72 110.70 -51.59
CA LYS A 39 1.34 109.59 -50.69
C LYS A 39 0.18 108.76 -51.25
N LYS A 40 -0.87 109.38 -51.79
CA LYS A 40 -2.02 108.71 -52.41
C LYS A 40 -1.63 107.97 -53.69
N SER A 41 -0.83 108.58 -54.57
CA SER A 41 -0.32 107.92 -55.79
C SER A 41 0.50 106.67 -55.46
N ARG A 42 1.36 106.76 -54.44
CA ARG A 42 2.15 105.61 -53.97
C ARG A 42 1.31 104.54 -53.28
N SER A 43 0.29 104.90 -52.50
CA SER A 43 -0.68 103.94 -51.96
C SER A 43 -1.36 103.17 -53.09
N TYR A 44 -1.88 103.88 -54.08
CA TYR A 44 -2.52 103.28 -55.24
C TYR A 44 -1.57 102.43 -56.11
N ALA A 45 -0.28 102.76 -56.14
CA ALA A 45 0.75 101.90 -56.74
C ALA A 45 0.93 100.58 -55.94
N ILE A 46 0.96 100.64 -54.60
CA ILE A 46 1.00 99.46 -53.73
C ILE A 46 -0.27 98.62 -53.92
N ASP A 47 -1.45 99.24 -53.98
CA ASP A 47 -2.72 98.58 -54.23
C ASP A 47 -2.71 97.83 -55.58
N ILE A 48 -2.05 98.37 -56.62
CA ILE A 48 -1.83 97.69 -57.90
C ILE A 48 -0.85 96.51 -57.76
N MET A 49 0.27 96.68 -57.05
CA MET A 49 1.28 95.63 -56.89
C MET A 49 0.83 94.46 -56.01
N GLN A 50 -0.17 94.67 -55.16
CA GLN A 50 -0.76 93.66 -54.27
C GLN A 50 -2.08 93.06 -54.80
N ASN A 51 -2.63 93.56 -55.92
CA ASN A 51 -3.90 93.09 -56.46
C ASN A 51 -3.82 91.65 -57.00
N THR A 52 -4.76 90.79 -56.58
CA THR A 52 -4.84 89.38 -56.97
C THR A 52 -5.84 89.09 -58.09
N GLU A 53 -6.77 90.01 -58.37
CA GLU A 53 -7.81 89.85 -59.41
C GLU A 53 -7.30 90.18 -60.81
N LEU A 54 -6.42 91.18 -60.92
CA LEU A 54 -5.84 91.62 -62.19
C LEU A 54 -4.35 91.93 -62.01
N LYS A 55 -3.51 91.15 -62.72
CA LYS A 55 -2.05 91.22 -62.59
C LYS A 55 -1.51 92.65 -62.79
N PHE A 56 -0.54 93.03 -61.94
CA PHE A 56 0.03 94.37 -61.90
C PHE A 56 0.64 94.81 -63.24
N ASP A 57 1.30 93.91 -63.98
CA ASP A 57 1.88 94.15 -65.30
C ASP A 57 0.82 94.63 -66.31
N GLN A 58 -0.33 93.95 -66.35
CA GLN A 58 -1.45 94.31 -67.21
C GLN A 58 -2.11 95.62 -66.77
N ARG A 59 -2.17 95.89 -65.47
CA ARG A 59 -2.73 97.14 -64.95
C ARG A 59 -1.85 98.33 -65.31
N LEU A 60 -0.54 98.23 -65.09
CA LEU A 60 0.42 99.27 -65.43
C LEU A 60 0.53 99.49 -66.94
N THR A 61 0.54 98.42 -67.76
CA THR A 61 0.52 98.51 -69.23
C THR A 61 -0.66 99.37 -69.72
N ARG A 62 -1.88 99.13 -69.20
CA ARG A 62 -3.08 99.93 -69.56
C ARG A 62 -2.95 101.40 -69.17
N LEU A 63 -2.26 101.75 -68.08
CA LEU A 63 -1.97 103.14 -67.73
C LEU A 63 -0.98 103.78 -68.71
N ILE A 64 0.05 103.05 -69.12
CA ILE A 64 1.03 103.52 -70.12
C ILE A 64 0.35 103.79 -71.46
N ASP A 65 -0.49 102.86 -71.95
CA ASP A 65 -1.24 103.04 -73.19
C ASP A 65 -2.22 104.21 -73.12
N ALA A 66 -2.89 104.42 -71.99
CA ALA A 66 -3.81 105.54 -71.79
C ALA A 66 -3.07 106.89 -71.83
N CYS A 67 -1.97 107.04 -71.08
CA CYS A 67 -1.29 108.32 -70.94
C CYS A 67 -0.39 108.69 -72.15
N THR A 68 0.09 107.72 -72.92
CA THR A 68 0.95 107.97 -74.08
C THR A 68 0.20 108.13 -75.41
N LYS A 69 -1.12 107.93 -75.43
CA LYS A 69 -1.98 107.92 -76.62
C LYS A 69 -1.86 109.15 -77.54
N LYS A 70 -1.57 110.33 -76.99
CA LYS A 70 -1.34 111.59 -77.74
C LYS A 70 0.13 112.03 -77.79
N TYR A 71 0.97 111.47 -76.94
CA TYR A 71 2.35 111.90 -76.70
C TYR A 71 3.24 110.64 -76.58
N PRO A 72 3.60 109.99 -77.71
CA PRO A 72 4.25 108.68 -77.71
C PRO A 72 5.68 108.72 -77.18
N ASP A 73 6.33 109.88 -77.19
CA ASP A 73 7.75 110.10 -76.89
C ASP A 73 8.22 109.62 -75.51
N ARG A 74 7.28 109.43 -74.55
CA ARG A 74 7.57 108.86 -73.22
C ARG A 74 7.11 107.42 -73.04
N LYS A 75 6.50 106.80 -74.04
CA LYS A 75 6.18 105.36 -74.01
C LYS A 75 7.41 104.47 -73.83
N PRO A 76 8.57 104.71 -74.49
CA PRO A 76 9.78 103.92 -74.26
C PRO A 76 10.24 104.00 -72.79
N PHE A 77 10.31 105.20 -72.22
CA PHE A 77 10.70 105.42 -70.81
C PHE A 77 9.78 104.70 -69.83
N LEU A 78 8.45 104.79 -69.99
CA LEU A 78 7.52 104.09 -69.10
C LEU A 78 7.57 102.56 -69.29
N THR A 79 7.85 102.10 -70.51
CA THR A 79 8.02 100.67 -70.82
C THR A 79 9.29 100.10 -70.20
N PHE A 80 10.36 100.92 -70.13
CA PHE A 80 11.57 100.61 -69.37
C PHE A 80 11.24 100.41 -67.89
N ILE A 81 10.64 101.42 -67.24
CA ILE A 81 10.23 101.36 -65.82
C ILE A 81 9.32 100.15 -65.54
N LEU A 82 8.39 99.82 -66.44
CA LEU A 82 7.52 98.65 -66.29
C LEU A 82 8.28 97.32 -66.32
N LYS A 83 9.17 97.11 -67.30
CA LYS A 83 9.97 95.87 -67.39
C LYS A 83 10.84 95.67 -66.14
N GLU A 84 11.47 96.74 -65.66
CA GLU A 84 12.26 96.72 -64.42
C GLU A 84 11.39 96.44 -63.18
N THR A 85 10.17 96.99 -63.13
CA THR A 85 9.19 96.66 -62.08
C THR A 85 8.82 95.17 -62.08
N ILE A 86 8.64 94.58 -63.27
CA ILE A 86 8.31 93.15 -63.44
C ILE A 86 9.49 92.28 -62.98
N PHE A 87 10.69 92.53 -63.52
CA PHE A 87 11.90 91.78 -63.18
C PHE A 87 12.16 91.78 -61.65
N LEU A 88 12.11 92.95 -61.02
CA LEU A 88 12.35 93.06 -59.59
C LEU A 88 11.25 92.39 -58.75
N LYS A 89 9.99 92.38 -59.22
CA LYS A 89 8.90 91.65 -58.55
C LYS A 89 9.10 90.14 -58.58
N GLU A 90 9.63 89.59 -59.68
CA GLU A 90 10.04 88.17 -59.73
C GLU A 90 11.14 87.85 -58.71
N GLN A 91 12.08 88.77 -58.49
CA GLN A 91 13.14 88.59 -57.48
C GLN A 91 12.65 88.79 -56.03
N LEU A 92 11.61 89.59 -55.81
CA LEU A 92 10.94 89.73 -54.52
C LEU A 92 10.17 88.47 -54.12
N ASP A 93 9.48 87.84 -55.08
CA ASP A 93 8.59 86.70 -54.84
C ASP A 93 9.32 85.34 -54.67
N ARG A 94 10.66 85.34 -54.71
CA ARG A 94 11.49 84.15 -54.46
C ARG A 94 11.31 83.65 -53.03
N LYS A 95 11.16 82.33 -52.88
CA LYS A 95 11.07 81.64 -51.58
C LYS A 95 12.40 81.08 -51.07
N ILE A 96 13.44 81.14 -51.91
CA ILE A 96 14.77 80.57 -51.67
C ILE A 96 15.78 81.73 -51.81
N PRO A 97 16.78 81.85 -50.91
CA PRO A 97 17.86 82.82 -51.05
C PRO A 97 18.54 82.78 -52.43
N PHE A 98 19.20 83.87 -52.77
CA PHE A 98 20.07 83.93 -53.95
C PHE A 98 21.37 83.16 -53.68
N THR A 99 21.88 82.46 -54.69
CA THR A 99 23.29 82.05 -54.70
C THR A 99 24.21 83.28 -54.78
N SER A 100 25.49 83.12 -54.44
CA SER A 100 26.47 84.22 -54.48
C SER A 100 26.58 84.88 -55.86
N GLU A 101 26.39 84.12 -56.94
CA GLU A 101 26.43 84.64 -58.32
C GLU A 101 25.16 85.41 -58.68
N GLU A 102 23.97 84.85 -58.43
CA GLU A 102 22.70 85.54 -58.67
C GLU A 102 22.59 86.83 -57.84
N LEU A 103 23.07 86.81 -56.61
CA LEU A 103 23.08 87.97 -55.72
C LEU A 103 23.96 89.08 -56.31
N GLU A 104 25.14 88.74 -56.85
CA GLU A 104 26.04 89.71 -57.47
C GLU A 104 25.48 90.25 -58.80
N LYS A 105 24.89 89.38 -59.63
CA LYS A 105 24.12 89.78 -60.83
C LYS A 105 23.00 90.78 -60.47
N LEU A 106 22.24 90.51 -59.40
CA LEU A 106 21.17 91.40 -58.93
C LEU A 106 21.69 92.74 -58.38
N LYS A 107 22.82 92.76 -57.65
CA LYS A 107 23.48 94.02 -57.25
C LYS A 107 23.86 94.86 -58.46
N GLN A 108 24.50 94.25 -59.46
CA GLN A 108 24.92 94.95 -60.68
C GLN A 108 23.71 95.54 -61.43
N GLN A 109 22.61 94.80 -61.49
CA GLN A 109 21.36 95.23 -62.14
C GLN A 109 20.68 96.40 -61.42
N ILE A 110 20.50 96.33 -60.11
CA ILE A 110 19.91 97.44 -59.34
C ILE A 110 20.85 98.66 -59.33
N SER A 111 22.18 98.45 -59.36
CA SER A 111 23.15 99.52 -59.56
C SER A 111 22.96 100.18 -60.93
N GLN A 112 22.83 99.39 -62.00
CA GLN A 112 22.65 99.90 -63.36
C GLN A 112 21.34 100.65 -63.52
N LEU A 113 20.23 100.15 -62.96
CA LEU A 113 18.93 100.83 -62.94
C LEU A 113 19.02 102.24 -62.31
N PHE A 114 19.71 102.37 -61.17
CA PHE A 114 19.93 103.67 -60.53
C PHE A 114 20.91 104.56 -61.30
N ILE A 115 21.99 103.99 -61.86
CA ILE A 115 22.95 104.70 -62.72
C ILE A 115 22.23 105.27 -63.95
N ASP A 116 21.48 104.45 -64.69
CA ASP A 116 20.71 104.83 -65.87
C ASP A 116 19.67 105.91 -65.52
N SER A 117 18.95 105.74 -64.42
CA SER A 117 17.98 106.73 -63.92
C SER A 117 18.63 108.09 -63.63
N ARG A 118 19.84 108.11 -63.07
CA ARG A 118 20.63 109.33 -62.86
C ARG A 118 21.19 109.89 -64.17
N GLN A 119 21.65 109.06 -65.11
CA GLN A 119 22.20 109.54 -66.39
C GLN A 119 21.11 110.16 -67.28
N LEU A 120 19.90 109.61 -67.27
CA LEU A 120 18.73 110.22 -67.92
C LEU A 120 18.41 111.63 -67.38
N LEU A 121 18.68 111.90 -66.10
CA LEU A 121 18.56 113.23 -65.48
C LEU A 121 19.74 114.17 -65.78
N LYS A 122 20.84 113.67 -66.37
CA LYS A 122 22.01 114.47 -66.78
C LYS A 122 22.00 114.90 -68.24
N ILE A 123 21.04 114.43 -69.05
CA ILE A 123 20.95 114.73 -70.49
C ILE A 123 19.65 115.41 -70.91
N TYR A 124 19.74 116.22 -71.98
CA TYR A 124 18.63 116.95 -72.59
C TYR A 124 17.69 116.04 -73.39
N LYS A 125 16.40 116.40 -73.47
CA LYS A 125 15.35 115.67 -74.23
C LYS A 125 15.69 115.30 -75.68
N ASN A 126 16.53 116.08 -76.36
CA ASN A 126 16.92 115.86 -77.76
C ASN A 126 18.16 114.95 -77.90
N THR A 127 18.70 114.45 -76.79
CA THR A 127 19.81 113.52 -76.72
C THR A 127 19.30 112.17 -76.24
N SER A 128 19.78 111.07 -76.84
CA SER A 128 19.52 109.72 -76.35
C SER A 128 20.58 109.28 -75.34
N TYR A 129 20.16 108.51 -74.34
CA TYR A 129 21.03 107.68 -73.51
C TYR A 129 20.59 106.22 -73.61
N LYS A 130 21.56 105.32 -73.71
CA LYS A 130 21.32 103.88 -73.80
C LYS A 130 21.14 103.30 -72.40
N VAL A 131 19.93 102.88 -72.07
CA VAL A 131 19.63 102.16 -70.81
C VAL A 131 19.73 100.66 -71.00
N THR A 132 19.98 99.95 -69.91
CA THR A 132 20.17 98.49 -69.85
C THR A 132 19.04 97.83 -69.08
N TYR A 133 18.50 96.73 -69.62
CA TYR A 133 17.48 95.93 -68.93
C TYR A 133 18.08 94.88 -68.00
N SER A 134 17.44 94.70 -66.85
CA SER A 134 17.80 93.68 -65.87
C SER A 134 17.34 92.27 -66.29
N SER A 135 18.22 91.27 -66.12
CA SER A 135 17.97 89.86 -66.48
C SER A 135 18.97 88.94 -65.78
N LEU A 136 18.52 88.02 -64.91
CA LEU A 136 19.43 87.02 -64.31
C LEU A 136 19.88 85.93 -65.29
N ASP A 137 19.16 85.73 -66.40
CA ASP A 137 19.57 84.83 -67.47
C ASP A 137 20.81 85.37 -68.21
N ASP A 138 21.74 84.49 -68.59
CA ASP A 138 22.93 84.81 -69.43
C ASP A 138 22.58 85.10 -70.91
N LYS A 139 21.41 85.68 -71.16
CA LYS A 139 20.98 86.17 -72.47
C LYS A 139 21.75 87.45 -72.82
N ALA A 140 21.86 87.74 -74.12
CA ALA A 140 22.51 88.95 -74.59
C ALA A 140 21.86 90.20 -73.96
N ILE A 141 22.69 91.10 -73.41
CA ILE A 141 22.25 92.33 -72.74
C ILE A 141 21.33 93.12 -73.67
N THR A 142 20.07 93.30 -73.26
CA THR A 142 19.10 94.09 -74.03
C THR A 142 19.13 95.54 -73.55
N TYR A 143 19.00 96.47 -74.49
CA TYR A 143 19.11 97.89 -74.26
C TYR A 143 18.11 98.66 -75.12
N ASP A 144 17.67 99.83 -74.64
CA ASP A 144 16.84 100.77 -75.41
C ASP A 144 17.49 102.16 -75.39
N ASP A 145 17.27 102.92 -76.46
CA ASP A 145 17.69 104.32 -76.60
C ASP A 145 16.58 105.25 -76.06
N LEU A 146 16.85 105.96 -74.96
CA LEU A 146 15.88 106.80 -74.26
C LEU A 146 16.26 108.28 -74.25
N ASN A 147 15.31 109.13 -74.66
CA ASN A 147 15.44 110.59 -74.64
C ASN A 147 15.61 111.15 -73.22
N GLY A 148 16.55 112.07 -73.04
CA GLY A 148 16.87 112.70 -71.76
C GLY A 148 15.72 113.44 -71.05
N LEU A 149 15.91 113.77 -69.77
CA LEU A 149 14.86 114.26 -68.89
C LEU A 149 14.98 115.75 -68.54
N ILE A 150 16.11 116.42 -68.85
CA ILE A 150 16.23 117.88 -68.77
C ILE A 150 15.48 118.51 -69.96
N ASN A 151 14.68 119.55 -69.72
CA ASN A 151 14.13 120.39 -70.79
C ASN A 151 15.25 121.00 -71.63
N ASP A 152 15.01 121.26 -72.92
CA ASP A 152 16.04 121.85 -73.78
C ASP A 152 16.50 123.23 -73.27
N ALA A 153 17.70 123.63 -73.69
CA ALA A 153 18.39 124.82 -73.19
C ALA A 153 17.63 126.16 -73.42
N TYR A 154 16.55 126.18 -74.20
CA TYR A 154 15.70 127.36 -74.37
C TYR A 154 14.69 127.52 -73.22
N TYR A 155 14.23 126.42 -72.62
CA TYR A 155 13.30 126.41 -71.48
C TYR A 155 13.99 126.21 -70.13
N GLY A 156 15.31 126.34 -70.07
CA GLY A 156 16.10 126.33 -68.85
C GLY A 156 16.45 124.94 -68.30
N ASN A 157 17.43 124.90 -67.40
CA ASN A 157 17.97 123.68 -66.78
C ASN A 157 17.01 123.11 -65.71
N HIS A 158 15.77 122.82 -66.12
CA HIS A 158 14.73 122.22 -65.29
C HIS A 158 14.46 120.80 -65.82
N PHE A 159 14.06 119.88 -64.96
CA PHE A 159 13.54 118.60 -65.43
C PHE A 159 12.16 118.77 -66.08
N CYS A 160 11.78 117.80 -66.88
CA CYS A 160 10.38 117.60 -67.26
C CYS A 160 9.68 116.68 -66.25
N ASN A 161 8.36 116.61 -66.29
CA ASN A 161 7.53 115.78 -65.40
C ASN A 161 8.09 114.37 -65.16
N SER A 162 8.58 113.69 -66.22
CA SER A 162 9.19 112.36 -66.12
C SER A 162 10.45 112.34 -65.26
N GLY A 163 11.28 113.39 -65.33
CA GLY A 163 12.48 113.57 -64.51
C GLY A 163 12.16 113.96 -63.08
N ASP A 164 11.23 114.88 -62.84
CA ASP A 164 10.81 115.24 -61.47
C ASP A 164 10.24 114.01 -60.74
N ILE A 165 9.42 113.20 -61.43
CA ILE A 165 8.84 111.98 -60.88
C ILE A 165 9.92 110.89 -60.66
N LEU A 166 10.89 110.74 -61.56
CA LEU A 166 11.98 109.76 -61.41
C LEU A 166 12.93 110.15 -60.25
N LEU A 167 13.25 111.44 -60.13
CA LEU A 167 14.05 111.98 -59.04
C LEU A 167 13.34 111.85 -57.69
N ASP A 168 12.04 112.15 -57.63
CA ASP A 168 11.22 111.98 -56.42
C ASP A 168 11.13 110.51 -55.98
N GLU A 169 10.64 109.63 -56.86
CA GLU A 169 10.22 108.27 -56.50
C GLU A 169 11.38 107.26 -56.51
N VAL A 170 12.35 107.38 -57.43
CA VAL A 170 13.36 106.31 -57.63
C VAL A 170 14.71 106.68 -57.04
N LEU A 171 15.20 107.91 -57.21
CA LEU A 171 16.51 108.30 -56.66
C LEU A 171 16.40 108.85 -55.24
N GLY A 172 15.65 109.95 -55.06
CA GLY A 172 15.50 110.63 -53.78
C GLY A 172 14.86 109.78 -52.69
N ARG A 173 14.01 108.81 -53.07
CA ARG A 173 13.43 107.80 -52.16
C ARG A 173 14.49 106.90 -51.51
N PHE A 174 15.58 106.62 -52.24
CA PHE A 174 16.74 105.85 -51.80
C PHE A 174 17.92 106.75 -51.38
N HIS A 175 17.65 108.05 -51.20
CA HIS A 175 18.61 109.09 -50.86
C HIS A 175 19.74 109.29 -51.89
N ILE A 176 19.57 108.78 -53.11
CA ILE A 176 20.50 108.99 -54.23
C ILE A 176 20.30 110.41 -54.78
N THR A 177 21.38 111.18 -54.93
CA THR A 177 21.36 112.48 -55.60
C THR A 177 21.95 112.39 -57.02
N ILE A 178 21.81 113.46 -57.81
CA ILE A 178 22.34 113.50 -59.17
C ILE A 178 23.88 113.57 -59.16
N ASP A 179 24.48 114.12 -58.12
CA ASP A 179 25.93 114.31 -58.00
C ASP A 179 26.67 113.07 -57.49
N TYR A 180 25.96 112.06 -56.95
CA TYR A 180 26.55 110.80 -56.50
C TYR A 180 27.33 110.10 -57.62
N THR A 181 28.46 109.52 -57.23
CA THR A 181 29.30 108.63 -58.03
C THR A 181 28.61 107.30 -58.32
N ASP A 182 29.14 106.57 -59.29
CA ASP A 182 28.65 105.25 -59.64
C ASP A 182 28.95 104.24 -58.52
N GLU A 183 30.00 104.48 -57.74
CA GLU A 183 30.42 103.73 -56.55
C GLU A 183 29.44 103.89 -55.39
N GLU A 184 29.06 105.13 -55.03
CA GLU A 184 28.05 105.40 -53.98
C GLU A 184 26.70 104.76 -54.33
N ILE A 185 26.33 104.71 -55.61
CA ILE A 185 25.11 104.05 -56.07
C ILE A 185 25.22 102.52 -55.96
N LYS A 186 26.38 101.93 -56.28
CA LYS A 186 26.64 100.49 -56.10
C LYS A 186 26.56 100.07 -54.63
N GLU A 187 27.02 100.91 -53.70
CA GLU A 187 26.88 100.63 -52.26
C GLU A 187 25.41 100.61 -51.81
N ILE A 188 24.59 101.57 -52.26
CA ILE A 188 23.15 101.63 -51.94
C ILE A 188 22.40 100.43 -52.53
N ALA A 189 22.69 100.06 -53.79
CA ALA A 189 22.15 98.86 -54.43
C ALA A 189 22.59 97.58 -53.72
N ALA A 190 23.87 97.48 -53.33
CA ALA A 190 24.39 96.32 -52.59
C ALA A 190 23.70 96.17 -51.22
N ALA A 191 23.52 97.26 -50.47
CA ALA A 191 22.81 97.24 -49.19
C ALA A 191 21.34 96.82 -49.33
N LEU A 192 20.66 97.23 -50.41
CA LEU A 192 19.30 96.81 -50.74
C LEU A 192 19.23 95.29 -51.04
N CYS A 193 20.13 94.77 -51.87
CA CYS A 193 20.18 93.34 -52.19
C CYS A 193 20.50 92.47 -50.97
N ILE A 194 21.44 92.91 -50.13
CA ILE A 194 21.84 92.20 -48.91
C ILE A 194 20.70 92.17 -47.89
N GLU A 195 19.92 93.25 -47.75
CA GLU A 195 18.74 93.27 -46.87
C GLU A 195 17.69 92.24 -47.29
N HIS A 196 17.39 92.13 -48.60
CA HIS A 196 16.45 91.14 -49.12
C HIS A 196 16.98 89.70 -48.99
N GLN A 197 18.25 89.47 -49.30
CA GLN A 197 18.92 88.18 -49.08
C GLN A 197 18.85 87.75 -47.61
N ASN A 198 19.09 88.66 -46.67
CA ASN A 198 19.00 88.37 -45.24
C ASN A 198 17.56 88.04 -44.81
N ALA A 199 16.54 88.68 -45.39
CA ALA A 199 15.14 88.35 -45.13
C ALA A 199 14.79 86.92 -45.60
N LEU A 200 15.30 86.49 -46.76
CA LEU A 200 15.14 85.13 -47.26
C LEU A 200 15.86 84.10 -46.37
N LEU A 201 17.13 84.35 -46.02
CA LEU A 201 17.93 83.49 -45.14
C LEU A 201 17.31 83.33 -43.74
N VAL A 202 16.80 84.41 -43.15
CA VAL A 202 16.12 84.35 -41.84
C VAL A 202 14.82 83.54 -41.91
N SER A 203 14.11 83.57 -43.04
CA SER A 203 12.92 82.74 -43.27
C SER A 203 13.29 81.25 -43.38
N GLU A 204 14.32 80.93 -44.16
CA GLU A 204 14.81 79.56 -44.31
C GLU A 204 15.33 78.98 -42.99
N LEU A 205 16.21 79.69 -42.29
CA LEU A 205 16.77 79.26 -40.99
C LEU A 205 15.67 79.06 -39.93
N LYS A 206 14.59 79.84 -39.98
CA LYS A 206 13.43 79.67 -39.08
C LYS A 206 12.66 78.38 -39.38
N ASN A 207 12.51 78.01 -40.66
CA ASN A 207 11.83 76.78 -41.05
C ASN A 207 12.69 75.55 -40.70
N GLN A 208 13.98 75.56 -41.07
CA GLN A 208 14.94 74.52 -40.69
C GLN A 208 15.00 74.33 -39.17
N LYS A 209 14.98 75.43 -38.40
CA LYS A 209 14.90 75.38 -36.95
C LYS A 209 13.62 74.67 -36.46
N PHE A 210 12.46 74.99 -37.02
CA PHE A 210 11.18 74.38 -36.61
C PHE A 210 11.14 72.87 -36.94
N GLU A 211 11.70 72.48 -38.08
CA GLU A 211 11.87 71.08 -38.47
C GLU A 211 12.77 70.32 -37.48
N LEU A 212 13.92 70.90 -37.09
CA LEU A 212 14.83 70.34 -36.09
C LEU A 212 14.22 70.28 -34.68
N GLU A 213 13.46 71.29 -34.24
CA GLU A 213 12.75 71.27 -32.95
C GLU A 213 11.68 70.15 -32.93
N SER A 214 11.03 69.88 -34.07
CA SER A 214 10.08 68.77 -34.24
C SER A 214 10.78 67.40 -34.23
N GLU A 215 11.87 67.24 -34.96
CA GLU A 215 12.67 65.99 -34.97
C GLU A 215 13.24 65.68 -33.58
N GLN A 216 13.78 66.69 -32.89
CA GLN A 216 14.26 66.55 -31.51
C GLN A 216 13.14 66.09 -30.55
N SER A 217 11.93 66.62 -30.70
CA SER A 217 10.79 66.20 -29.88
C SER A 217 10.42 64.72 -30.12
N ASN A 218 10.40 64.28 -31.38
CA ASN A 218 10.15 62.89 -31.75
C ASN A 218 11.22 61.93 -31.19
N LEU A 219 12.50 62.31 -31.28
CA LEU A 219 13.61 61.52 -30.74
C LEU A 219 13.55 61.37 -29.21
N VAL A 220 13.10 62.40 -28.49
CA VAL A 220 12.87 62.33 -27.03
C VAL A 220 11.74 61.35 -26.68
N LEU A 221 10.65 61.36 -27.44
CA LEU A 221 9.54 60.41 -27.24
C LEU A 221 9.97 58.96 -27.51
N GLN A 222 10.63 58.70 -28.65
CA GLN A 222 11.16 57.37 -28.99
C GLN A 222 12.15 56.85 -27.93
N LYS A 223 13.00 57.73 -27.39
CA LYS A 223 13.91 57.36 -26.30
C LYS A 223 13.15 56.95 -25.04
N SER A 224 12.11 57.70 -24.65
CA SER A 224 11.29 57.38 -23.47
C SER A 224 10.58 56.04 -23.61
N GLU A 225 10.04 55.74 -24.80
CA GLU A 225 9.40 54.45 -25.08
C GLU A 225 10.39 53.29 -24.96
N LEU A 226 11.61 53.44 -25.49
CA LEU A 226 12.65 52.42 -25.43
C LEU A 226 13.13 52.16 -23.98
N GLU A 227 13.19 53.20 -23.13
CA GLU A 227 13.53 53.04 -21.70
C GLU A 227 12.41 52.28 -20.94
N GLU A 228 11.13 52.51 -21.26
CA GLU A 228 9.99 51.76 -20.69
C GLU A 228 9.95 50.29 -21.16
N GLN A 229 10.15 50.05 -22.46
CA GLN A 229 10.27 48.70 -23.03
C GLN A 229 11.41 47.92 -22.36
N LYS A 230 12.58 48.55 -22.17
CA LYS A 230 13.72 47.95 -21.47
C LYS A 230 13.37 47.57 -20.03
N SER A 231 12.76 48.47 -19.25
CA SER A 231 12.37 48.19 -17.87
C SER A 231 11.35 47.04 -17.77
N THR A 232 10.44 46.95 -18.75
CA THR A 232 9.47 45.85 -18.85
C THR A 232 10.16 44.50 -19.11
N LEU A 233 11.17 44.46 -20.00
CA LEU A 233 11.96 43.25 -20.26
C LEU A 233 12.79 42.83 -19.04
N GLU A 234 13.43 43.78 -18.35
CA GLU A 234 14.20 43.51 -17.12
C GLU A 234 13.31 42.83 -16.05
N ARG A 235 12.09 43.34 -15.84
CA ARG A 235 11.09 42.72 -14.95
C ARG A 235 10.65 41.31 -15.40
N GLN A 236 10.48 41.08 -16.70
CA GLN A 236 10.12 39.76 -17.23
C GLN A 236 11.24 38.73 -17.02
N ILE A 237 12.50 39.13 -17.18
CA ILE A 237 13.67 38.27 -16.91
C ILE A 237 13.68 37.84 -15.44
N SER A 238 13.55 38.78 -14.50
CA SER A 238 13.53 38.43 -13.06
C SER A 238 12.36 37.53 -12.65
N GLN A 239 11.19 37.65 -13.31
CA GLN A 239 10.09 36.72 -13.08
C GLN A 239 10.43 35.30 -13.56
N LEU A 240 10.97 35.17 -14.79
CA LEU A 240 11.38 33.87 -15.34
C LEU A 240 12.49 33.19 -14.53
N GLU A 241 13.41 33.97 -13.95
CA GLU A 241 14.42 33.45 -13.01
C GLU A 241 13.81 32.94 -11.71
N SER A 242 12.78 33.64 -11.18
CA SER A 242 12.01 33.20 -10.01
C SER A 242 11.24 31.91 -10.29
N ASP A 243 10.52 31.85 -11.42
CA ASP A 243 9.73 30.69 -11.84
C ASP A 243 10.62 29.46 -12.06
N LYS A 244 11.78 29.64 -12.70
CA LYS A 244 12.80 28.60 -12.87
C LYS A 244 13.33 28.08 -11.52
N SER A 245 13.53 28.96 -10.55
CA SER A 245 13.95 28.58 -9.19
C SER A 245 12.86 27.76 -8.49
N MET A 246 11.59 28.17 -8.58
CA MET A 246 10.46 27.41 -8.03
C MET A 246 10.31 26.03 -8.66
N LEU A 247 10.38 25.92 -10.00
CA LEU A 247 10.37 24.63 -10.70
C LEU A 247 11.53 23.72 -10.28
N SER A 248 12.73 24.29 -10.09
CA SER A 248 13.89 23.52 -9.64
C SER A 248 13.71 23.00 -8.20
N ARG A 249 13.00 23.73 -7.34
CA ARG A 249 12.68 23.26 -5.97
C ARG A 249 11.61 22.18 -5.98
N GLN A 250 10.53 22.37 -6.74
CA GLN A 250 9.46 21.38 -6.93
C GLN A 250 9.98 20.06 -7.52
N LYS A 251 10.97 20.12 -8.42
CA LYS A 251 11.63 18.91 -8.95
C LYS A 251 12.35 18.13 -7.84
N LEU A 252 13.10 18.80 -6.97
CA LEU A 252 13.81 18.16 -5.87
C LEU A 252 12.82 17.56 -4.84
N GLU A 253 11.76 18.29 -4.50
CA GLU A 253 10.67 17.80 -3.64
C GLU A 253 10.02 16.51 -4.20
N LEU A 254 9.85 16.43 -5.53
CA LEU A 254 9.31 15.24 -6.19
C LEU A 254 10.33 14.07 -6.26
N GLU A 255 11.62 14.36 -6.45
CA GLU A 255 12.69 13.35 -6.42
C GLU A 255 12.86 12.74 -5.01
N GLU A 256 12.76 13.55 -3.96
CA GLU A 256 12.74 13.09 -2.56
C GLU A 256 11.48 12.27 -2.23
N HIS A 257 10.30 12.71 -2.71
CA HIS A 257 9.05 11.97 -2.49
C HIS A 257 9.05 10.61 -3.19
N ASN A 258 9.52 10.53 -4.44
CA ASN A 258 9.69 9.25 -5.16
C ASN A 258 10.67 8.32 -4.43
N SER A 259 11.81 8.85 -3.97
CA SER A 259 12.81 8.07 -3.21
C SER A 259 12.20 7.49 -1.92
N THR A 260 11.34 8.25 -1.25
CA THR A 260 10.59 7.81 -0.06
C THR A 260 9.59 6.71 -0.39
N LEU A 261 8.87 6.83 -1.52
CA LEU A 261 7.90 5.84 -1.98
C LEU A 261 8.58 4.51 -2.40
N GLU A 262 9.75 4.58 -3.04
CA GLU A 262 10.54 3.39 -3.40
C GLU A 262 11.01 2.61 -2.15
N LEU A 263 11.42 3.32 -1.08
CA LEU A 263 11.74 2.70 0.21
C LEU A 263 10.53 2.00 0.82
N GLN A 264 9.38 2.68 0.91
CA GLN A 264 8.13 2.09 1.43
C GLN A 264 7.67 0.88 0.61
N MET A 265 7.85 0.89 -0.71
CA MET A 265 7.57 -0.26 -1.57
C MET A 265 8.52 -1.45 -1.32
N SER A 266 9.76 -1.20 -0.89
CA SER A 266 10.68 -2.28 -0.46
C SER A 266 10.27 -2.83 0.91
N GLU A 267 9.99 -1.96 1.89
CA GLU A 267 9.56 -2.35 3.24
C GLU A 267 8.30 -3.24 3.19
N LEU A 268 7.27 -2.84 2.44
CA LEU A 268 6.04 -3.62 2.24
C LEU A 268 6.26 -4.95 1.50
N LYS A 269 7.28 -5.03 0.64
CA LYS A 269 7.65 -6.26 -0.07
C LYS A 269 8.35 -7.25 0.87
N ASP A 270 9.20 -6.75 1.75
CA ASP A 270 9.94 -7.55 2.73
C ASP A 270 9.01 -8.01 3.88
N GLU A 271 8.11 -7.14 4.36
CA GLU A 271 7.02 -7.50 5.28
C GLU A 271 6.14 -8.61 4.69
N LYS A 272 5.72 -8.47 3.44
CA LYS A 272 4.96 -9.51 2.72
C LYS A 272 5.73 -10.84 2.62
N SER A 273 7.06 -10.78 2.46
CA SER A 273 7.89 -11.99 2.44
C SER A 273 7.89 -12.67 3.81
N THR A 274 8.04 -11.92 4.90
CA THR A 274 7.99 -12.41 6.28
C THR A 274 6.64 -13.05 6.60
N LEU A 275 5.53 -12.36 6.33
CA LEU A 275 4.17 -12.90 6.52
C LEU A 275 3.90 -14.16 5.68
N THR A 276 4.53 -14.28 4.51
CA THR A 276 4.44 -15.50 3.69
C THR A 276 5.19 -16.66 4.34
N HIS A 277 6.35 -16.41 4.96
CA HIS A 277 7.12 -17.42 5.66
C HIS A 277 6.45 -17.87 6.96
N GLU A 278 5.97 -16.93 7.79
CA GLU A 278 5.20 -17.22 9.00
C GLU A 278 3.97 -18.08 8.69
N LYS A 279 3.26 -17.79 7.60
CA LYS A 279 2.14 -18.62 7.13
C LYS A 279 2.57 -20.05 6.81
N THR A 280 3.71 -20.25 6.13
CA THR A 280 4.20 -21.61 5.83
C THR A 280 4.59 -22.37 7.09
N GLU A 281 5.26 -21.73 8.06
CA GLU A 281 5.59 -22.39 9.34
C GLU A 281 4.33 -22.79 10.10
N LEU A 282 3.31 -21.94 10.12
CA LEU A 282 2.04 -22.21 10.82
C LEU A 282 1.22 -23.34 10.14
N GLU A 283 1.33 -23.49 8.82
CA GLU A 283 0.76 -24.63 8.08
C GLU A 283 1.54 -25.95 8.36
N GLU A 284 2.86 -25.89 8.52
CA GLU A 284 3.68 -27.03 8.95
C GLU A 284 3.39 -27.45 10.41
N GLN A 285 3.34 -26.49 11.34
CA GLN A 285 2.99 -26.72 12.75
C GLN A 285 1.59 -27.35 12.88
N LYS A 286 0.60 -26.85 12.13
CA LYS A 286 -0.75 -27.44 12.08
C LYS A 286 -0.71 -28.90 11.60
N SER A 287 0.05 -29.18 10.54
CA SER A 287 0.17 -30.53 9.96
C SER A 287 0.83 -31.51 10.95
N ALA A 288 1.84 -31.06 11.70
CA ALA A 288 2.48 -31.84 12.75
C ALA A 288 1.53 -32.13 13.93
N LEU A 289 0.68 -31.17 14.31
CA LEU A 289 -0.32 -31.34 15.36
C LEU A 289 -1.43 -32.33 14.95
N GLU A 290 -1.88 -32.29 13.70
CA GLU A 290 -2.84 -33.24 13.13
C GLU A 290 -2.30 -34.68 13.14
N LEU A 291 -1.01 -34.86 12.83
CA LEU A 291 -0.33 -36.16 12.94
C LEU A 291 -0.24 -36.65 14.40
N GLN A 292 0.11 -35.78 15.36
CA GLN A 292 0.13 -36.11 16.79
C GLN A 292 -1.26 -36.50 17.32
N MET A 293 -2.32 -35.83 16.87
CA MET A 293 -3.70 -36.19 17.24
C MET A 293 -4.08 -37.57 16.71
N SER A 294 -3.68 -37.92 15.48
CA SER A 294 -3.91 -39.27 14.93
C SER A 294 -3.21 -40.34 15.77
N GLN A 295 -1.92 -40.14 16.10
CA GLN A 295 -1.14 -41.07 16.92
C GLN A 295 -1.78 -41.29 18.30
N LEU A 296 -2.28 -40.23 18.94
CA LEU A 296 -2.96 -40.32 20.24
C LEU A 296 -4.31 -41.05 20.16
N GLU A 297 -5.03 -40.96 19.04
CA GLU A 297 -6.28 -41.70 18.82
C GLU A 297 -6.01 -43.20 18.58
N ASP A 298 -4.93 -43.54 17.88
CA ASP A 298 -4.45 -44.92 17.72
C ASP A 298 -3.95 -45.53 19.05
N ASP A 299 -3.12 -44.81 19.82
CA ASP A 299 -2.63 -45.26 21.13
C ASP A 299 -3.80 -45.52 22.12
N LYS A 300 -4.80 -44.64 22.09
CA LYS A 300 -6.08 -44.76 22.83
C LYS A 300 -6.89 -45.98 22.39
N SER A 301 -6.90 -46.31 21.09
CA SER A 301 -7.52 -47.52 20.55
C SER A 301 -6.80 -48.79 21.07
N ILE A 302 -5.47 -48.81 21.02
CA ILE A 302 -4.63 -49.91 21.53
C ILE A 302 -4.88 -50.12 23.03
N LEU A 303 -4.85 -49.06 23.85
CA LEU A 303 -5.15 -49.13 25.28
C LEU A 303 -6.57 -49.65 25.57
N THR A 304 -7.55 -49.29 24.74
CA THR A 304 -8.94 -49.77 24.85
C THR A 304 -9.03 -51.27 24.55
N HIS A 305 -8.26 -51.75 23.57
CA HIS A 305 -8.18 -53.18 23.25
C HIS A 305 -7.48 -53.98 24.38
N GLN A 306 -6.32 -53.53 24.85
CA GLN A 306 -5.59 -54.14 25.98
C GLN A 306 -6.43 -54.22 27.26
N LYS A 307 -7.18 -53.15 27.58
CA LYS A 307 -8.12 -53.14 28.72
C LYS A 307 -9.23 -54.20 28.56
N SER A 308 -9.72 -54.40 27.33
CA SER A 308 -10.75 -55.39 27.03
C SER A 308 -10.20 -56.83 27.16
N GLU A 309 -8.96 -57.05 26.71
CA GLU A 309 -8.27 -58.33 26.89
C GLU A 309 -8.02 -58.64 28.37
N LEU A 310 -7.56 -57.67 29.16
CA LEU A 310 -7.33 -57.83 30.60
C LEU A 310 -8.62 -58.21 31.37
N GLU A 311 -9.77 -57.62 31.04
CA GLU A 311 -11.06 -58.03 31.63
C GLU A 311 -11.47 -59.44 31.19
N ALA A 312 -11.20 -59.84 29.94
CA ALA A 312 -11.42 -61.21 29.47
C ALA A 312 -10.53 -62.23 30.19
N GLN A 313 -9.22 -61.95 30.34
CA GLN A 313 -8.28 -62.76 31.11
C GLN A 313 -8.72 -62.88 32.59
N LYS A 314 -9.11 -61.77 33.22
CA LYS A 314 -9.64 -61.68 34.59
C LYS A 314 -10.92 -62.51 34.77
N SER A 315 -11.83 -62.49 33.80
CA SER A 315 -13.03 -63.36 33.81
C SER A 315 -12.68 -64.85 33.71
N THR A 316 -11.68 -65.19 32.90
CA THR A 316 -11.18 -66.56 32.73
C THR A 316 -10.53 -67.06 34.01
N LEU A 317 -9.71 -66.23 34.66
CA LEU A 317 -9.10 -66.52 35.96
C LEU A 317 -10.16 -66.75 37.03
N LYS A 318 -11.23 -65.94 37.07
CA LYS A 318 -12.35 -66.13 38.00
C LYS A 318 -13.05 -67.49 37.79
N LEU A 319 -13.27 -67.91 36.55
CA LEU A 319 -13.82 -69.24 36.23
C LEU A 319 -12.87 -70.37 36.65
N GLN A 320 -11.56 -70.21 36.49
CA GLN A 320 -10.57 -71.18 36.98
C GLN A 320 -10.57 -71.29 38.51
N VAL A 321 -10.65 -70.17 39.24
CA VAL A 321 -10.75 -70.16 40.71
C VAL A 321 -11.99 -70.92 41.17
N SER A 322 -13.18 -70.60 40.65
CA SER A 322 -14.42 -71.31 41.04
C SER A 322 -14.43 -72.79 40.65
N ARG A 323 -13.68 -73.20 39.62
CA ARG A 323 -13.45 -74.61 39.31
C ARG A 323 -12.56 -75.28 40.36
N LEU A 324 -11.43 -74.66 40.72
CA LEU A 324 -10.53 -75.15 41.76
C LEU A 324 -11.21 -75.22 43.15
N GLU A 325 -12.12 -74.29 43.47
CA GLU A 325 -12.95 -74.35 44.68
C GLU A 325 -13.87 -75.57 44.68
N LYS A 326 -14.51 -75.88 43.53
CA LYS A 326 -15.34 -77.07 43.36
C LYS A 326 -14.50 -78.36 43.47
N ASP A 327 -13.36 -78.42 42.78
CA ASP A 327 -12.48 -79.59 42.81
C ASP A 327 -11.91 -79.83 44.24
N LYS A 328 -11.56 -78.76 44.97
CA LYS A 328 -11.19 -78.80 46.40
C LYS A 328 -12.34 -79.31 47.28
N SER A 329 -13.58 -78.89 47.02
CA SER A 329 -14.76 -79.38 47.74
C SER A 329 -14.96 -80.89 47.50
N THR A 330 -14.85 -81.34 46.26
CA THR A 330 -14.92 -82.77 45.88
C THR A 330 -13.84 -83.60 46.57
N LEU A 331 -12.58 -83.15 46.54
CA LEU A 331 -11.47 -83.81 47.26
C LEU A 331 -11.69 -83.85 48.78
N THR A 332 -12.31 -82.82 49.36
CA THR A 332 -12.62 -82.78 50.80
C THR A 332 -13.70 -83.81 51.14
N HIS A 333 -14.71 -83.99 50.29
CA HIS A 333 -15.75 -85.00 50.45
C HIS A 333 -15.18 -86.43 50.33
N GLN A 334 -14.38 -86.70 49.28
CA GLN A 334 -13.67 -87.97 49.10
C GLN A 334 -12.76 -88.33 50.29
N LYS A 335 -12.07 -87.34 50.87
CA LYS A 335 -11.27 -87.55 52.08
C LYS A 335 -12.14 -87.94 53.28
N SER A 336 -13.31 -87.33 53.44
CA SER A 336 -14.26 -87.68 54.51
C SER A 336 -14.81 -89.09 54.33
N GLU A 337 -15.09 -89.50 53.09
CA GLU A 337 -15.54 -90.86 52.75
C GLU A 337 -14.45 -91.90 53.05
N LEU A 338 -13.19 -91.62 52.71
CA LEU A 338 -12.04 -92.47 53.03
C LEU A 338 -11.81 -92.64 54.54
N GLU A 339 -11.97 -91.58 55.35
CA GLU A 339 -11.89 -91.70 56.81
C GLU A 339 -13.07 -92.50 57.40
N MET A 340 -14.28 -92.42 56.82
CA MET A 340 -15.42 -93.28 57.19
C MET A 340 -15.20 -94.75 56.81
N GLN A 341 -14.64 -95.04 55.64
CA GLN A 341 -14.26 -96.40 55.24
C GLN A 341 -13.17 -96.96 56.19
N LYS A 342 -12.17 -96.15 56.53
CA LYS A 342 -11.08 -96.48 57.46
C LYS A 342 -11.56 -96.72 58.89
N SER A 343 -12.55 -95.97 59.39
CA SER A 343 -13.16 -96.23 60.71
C SER A 343 -14.00 -97.52 60.71
N THR A 344 -14.71 -97.80 59.62
CA THR A 344 -15.47 -99.04 59.41
C THR A 344 -14.54 -100.26 59.37
N LEU A 345 -13.43 -100.17 58.63
CA LEU A 345 -12.37 -101.19 58.60
C LEU A 345 -11.76 -101.41 59.99
N LYS A 346 -11.54 -100.35 60.77
CA LYS A 346 -11.03 -100.48 62.15
C LYS A 346 -12.01 -101.23 63.05
N LEU A 347 -13.31 -100.97 62.96
CA LEU A 347 -14.34 -101.72 63.66
C LEU A 347 -14.35 -103.20 63.26
N GLN A 348 -14.26 -103.51 61.96
CA GLN A 348 -14.16 -104.89 61.47
C GLN A 348 -12.91 -105.61 61.98
N VAL A 349 -11.76 -104.94 62.03
CA VAL A 349 -10.54 -105.52 62.62
C VAL A 349 -10.72 -105.83 64.10
N SER A 350 -11.28 -104.91 64.88
CA SER A 350 -11.53 -105.17 66.32
C SER A 350 -12.56 -106.29 66.55
N GLN A 351 -13.58 -106.44 65.71
CA GLN A 351 -14.49 -107.59 65.78
C GLN A 351 -13.75 -108.90 65.50
N LEU A 352 -12.90 -108.95 64.46
CA LEU A 352 -12.09 -110.13 64.14
C LEU A 352 -11.07 -110.47 65.24
N GLU A 353 -10.60 -109.49 66.01
CA GLU A 353 -9.76 -109.71 67.20
C GLU A 353 -10.56 -110.30 68.38
N GLU A 354 -11.80 -109.88 68.58
CA GLU A 354 -12.72 -110.43 69.57
C GLU A 354 -13.17 -111.87 69.22
N ASP A 355 -13.58 -112.11 67.96
CA ASP A 355 -13.93 -113.42 67.42
C ASP A 355 -12.76 -114.42 67.57
N LYS A 356 -11.54 -113.96 67.30
CA LYS A 356 -10.30 -114.72 67.51
C LYS A 356 -10.04 -114.99 69.00
N SER A 357 -10.36 -114.06 69.89
CA SER A 357 -10.25 -114.25 71.34
C SER A 357 -11.22 -115.33 71.83
N THR A 358 -12.49 -115.28 71.42
CA THR A 358 -13.49 -116.30 71.76
C THR A 358 -13.15 -117.67 71.19
N LEU A 359 -12.67 -117.77 69.95
CA LEU A 359 -12.12 -119.02 69.37
C LEU A 359 -10.92 -119.57 70.17
N THR A 360 -10.04 -118.70 70.66
CA THR A 360 -8.90 -119.10 71.50
C THR A 360 -9.36 -119.64 72.85
N HIS A 361 -10.36 -119.00 73.48
CA HIS A 361 -10.98 -119.50 74.71
C HIS A 361 -11.69 -120.84 74.49
N GLN A 362 -12.50 -120.99 73.43
CA GLN A 362 -13.15 -122.26 73.09
C GLN A 362 -12.14 -123.40 72.90
N LYS A 363 -11.03 -123.13 72.19
CA LYS A 363 -9.93 -124.10 72.06
C LYS A 363 -9.35 -124.49 73.42
N SER A 364 -9.10 -123.52 74.31
CA SER A 364 -8.56 -123.82 75.64
C SER A 364 -9.49 -124.66 76.51
N SER A 365 -10.81 -124.49 76.38
CA SER A 365 -11.81 -125.36 77.04
C SER A 365 -11.71 -126.79 76.49
N LEU A 366 -11.73 -126.96 75.17
CA LEU A 366 -11.62 -128.28 74.52
C LEU A 366 -10.31 -129.02 74.88
N GLU A 367 -9.20 -128.30 75.03
CA GLU A 367 -7.92 -128.86 75.48
C GLU A 367 -7.98 -129.33 76.97
N SER A 368 -8.76 -128.63 77.81
CA SER A 368 -9.05 -129.02 79.20
C SER A 368 -9.97 -130.25 79.28
N ASP A 369 -11.07 -130.25 78.54
CA ASP A 369 -12.05 -131.36 78.49
C ASP A 369 -11.38 -132.67 78.03
N LYS A 370 -10.56 -132.59 76.99
CA LYS A 370 -9.70 -133.67 76.47
C LYS A 370 -8.71 -134.19 77.53
N SER A 371 -8.17 -133.32 78.36
CA SER A 371 -7.26 -133.69 79.46
C SER A 371 -8.01 -134.42 80.58
N SER A 372 -9.20 -133.93 80.94
CA SER A 372 -10.11 -134.57 81.91
C SER A 372 -10.54 -135.98 81.47
N LEU A 373 -10.94 -136.12 80.18
CA LEU A 373 -11.33 -137.41 79.59
C LEU A 373 -10.17 -138.43 79.60
N THR A 374 -8.94 -137.95 79.36
CA THR A 374 -7.73 -138.79 79.41
C THR A 374 -7.45 -139.29 80.83
N LEU A 375 -7.68 -138.46 81.85
CA LEU A 375 -7.52 -138.83 83.25
C LEU A 375 -8.57 -139.86 83.71
N GLN A 376 -9.82 -139.74 83.25
CA GLN A 376 -10.86 -140.76 83.48
C GLN A 376 -10.48 -142.11 82.85
N LYS A 377 -9.98 -142.10 81.60
CA LYS A 377 -9.57 -143.31 80.88
C LYS A 377 -8.46 -144.08 81.63
N LEU A 378 -7.50 -143.39 82.24
CA LEU A 378 -6.43 -144.02 83.02
C LEU A 378 -6.97 -144.74 84.27
N LYS A 379 -7.86 -144.09 85.04
CA LYS A 379 -8.50 -144.71 86.23
C LYS A 379 -9.30 -145.98 85.89
N LEU A 380 -9.92 -146.02 84.71
CA LEU A 380 -10.69 -147.19 84.26
C LEU A 380 -9.78 -148.40 83.93
N ILE A 381 -8.61 -148.15 83.36
CA ILE A 381 -7.62 -149.20 83.06
C ILE A 381 -7.03 -149.79 84.36
N GLU A 382 -6.79 -148.93 85.35
CA GLU A 382 -6.21 -149.32 86.65
C GLU A 382 -7.19 -150.13 87.52
N THR A 383 -8.50 -149.86 87.40
CA THR A 383 -9.56 -150.63 88.08
C THR A 383 -9.84 -151.99 87.43
N ASN A 384 -9.78 -152.11 86.10
CA ASN A 384 -9.87 -153.43 85.45
C ASN A 384 -8.70 -154.35 85.87
N LYS A 385 -7.47 -153.81 85.93
CA LYS A 385 -6.27 -154.57 86.35
C LYS A 385 -6.34 -155.14 87.77
N THR A 386 -7.06 -154.51 88.68
CA THR A 386 -7.23 -155.02 90.05
C THR A 386 -8.35 -156.06 90.14
N GLN A 387 -9.34 -156.01 89.25
CA GLN A 387 -10.38 -157.04 89.13
C GLN A 387 -9.81 -158.35 88.53
N GLU A 388 -8.97 -158.26 87.49
CA GLU A 388 -8.31 -159.43 86.87
C GLU A 388 -7.54 -160.27 87.90
N LYS A 389 -6.70 -159.64 88.73
CA LYS A 389 -5.95 -160.32 89.80
C LYS A 389 -6.83 -161.06 90.81
N THR A 390 -7.95 -160.47 91.24
CA THR A 390 -8.85 -161.11 92.20
C THR A 390 -9.57 -162.33 91.62
N ILE A 391 -9.71 -162.42 90.30
CA ILE A 391 -10.27 -163.60 89.60
C ILE A 391 -9.23 -164.74 89.52
N GLU A 392 -7.94 -164.42 89.38
CA GLU A 392 -6.82 -165.38 89.38
C GLU A 392 -6.51 -165.98 90.77
N GLU A 393 -6.89 -165.30 91.84
CA GLU A 393 -6.77 -165.82 93.21
C GLU A 393 -7.94 -166.78 93.51
N LEU A 394 -9.19 -166.37 93.24
CA LEU A 394 -10.38 -167.20 93.47
C LEU A 394 -10.40 -168.52 92.69
N HIS A 395 -9.84 -168.59 91.48
CA HIS A 395 -9.73 -169.85 90.73
C HIS A 395 -8.86 -170.90 91.45
N ARG A 396 -7.79 -170.44 92.10
CA ARG A 396 -6.73 -171.28 92.68
C ARG A 396 -7.22 -172.03 93.91
N ASP A 397 -7.99 -171.35 94.75
CA ASP A 397 -8.63 -171.94 95.94
C ASP A 397 -9.70 -172.97 95.54
N LEU A 398 -10.37 -172.77 94.40
CA LEU A 398 -11.39 -173.66 93.85
C LEU A 398 -10.79 -174.98 93.32
N GLU A 399 -9.58 -174.94 92.72
CA GLU A 399 -8.85 -176.16 92.33
C GLU A 399 -8.34 -176.93 93.55
N ASN A 400 -7.78 -176.25 94.56
CA ASN A 400 -7.34 -176.89 95.81
C ASN A 400 -8.50 -177.64 96.51
N ALA A 401 -9.67 -177.01 96.60
CA ALA A 401 -10.86 -177.62 97.19
C ALA A 401 -11.36 -178.87 96.42
N ARG A 402 -11.12 -178.96 95.11
CA ARG A 402 -11.44 -180.16 94.32
C ARG A 402 -10.49 -181.32 94.61
N ALA A 403 -9.19 -181.05 94.76
CA ALA A 403 -8.18 -182.08 95.02
C ALA A 403 -8.41 -182.81 96.35
N GLU A 404 -8.85 -182.12 97.40
CA GLU A 404 -9.21 -182.75 98.69
C GLU A 404 -10.50 -183.59 98.60
N LEU A 405 -11.46 -183.18 97.77
CA LEU A 405 -12.70 -183.92 97.54
C LEU A 405 -12.44 -185.26 96.80
N GLU A 406 -11.59 -185.24 95.78
CA GLU A 406 -11.27 -186.44 95.00
C GLU A 406 -10.47 -187.46 95.84
N LYS A 407 -9.54 -186.98 96.66
CA LYS A 407 -8.76 -187.80 97.61
C LYS A 407 -9.67 -188.55 98.60
N THR A 408 -10.70 -187.89 99.15
CA THR A 408 -11.61 -188.50 100.13
C THR A 408 -12.61 -189.48 99.51
N GLN A 409 -12.87 -189.41 98.20
CA GLN A 409 -13.75 -190.37 97.51
C GLN A 409 -13.09 -191.73 97.23
N LEU A 410 -11.78 -191.78 96.92
CA LEU A 410 -11.08 -193.04 96.66
C LEU A 410 -10.94 -193.94 97.90
N GLU A 411 -10.79 -193.35 99.09
CA GLU A 411 -10.68 -194.10 100.35
C GLU A 411 -12.00 -194.81 100.74
N PHE A 412 -13.16 -194.30 100.28
CA PHE A 412 -14.47 -194.83 100.64
C PHE A 412 -14.86 -196.11 99.86
N GLU A 413 -14.59 -196.16 98.55
CA GLU A 413 -15.07 -197.28 97.71
C GLU A 413 -14.22 -198.56 97.81
N THR A 414 -12.94 -198.46 98.20
CA THR A 414 -12.08 -199.65 98.34
C THR A 414 -12.41 -200.49 99.58
N PHE A 415 -12.94 -199.88 100.65
CA PHE A 415 -13.34 -200.57 101.88
C PHE A 415 -14.57 -201.49 101.70
N LYS A 416 -15.37 -201.29 100.64
CA LYS A 416 -16.67 -201.97 100.42
C LYS A 416 -16.60 -203.43 99.98
N LYS A 417 -15.44 -203.98 99.61
CA LYS A 417 -15.37 -205.12 98.68
C LYS A 417 -14.95 -206.49 99.23
N GLN A 418 -14.66 -206.65 100.52
CA GLN A 418 -14.25 -207.96 101.10
C GLN A 418 -14.70 -208.23 102.56
N LYS A 419 -16.01 -208.46 102.81
CA LYS A 419 -16.46 -209.53 103.74
C LYS A 419 -17.95 -209.87 103.53
N ALA A 420 -18.36 -211.08 103.91
CA ALA A 420 -19.69 -211.61 103.63
C ALA A 420 -20.27 -212.48 104.77
N GLU A 421 -21.58 -212.69 104.66
CA GLU A 421 -22.44 -213.74 105.26
C GLU A 421 -22.79 -213.74 106.77
N GLU A 422 -24.01 -214.27 106.97
CA GLU A 422 -24.77 -214.61 108.19
C GLU A 422 -25.32 -213.53 109.14
N THR A 423 -26.52 -213.85 109.68
CA THR A 423 -27.46 -213.07 110.50
C THR A 423 -28.01 -214.01 111.60
N PRO A 424 -28.70 -213.58 112.71
CA PRO A 424 -29.48 -212.34 112.86
C PRO A 424 -29.53 -211.63 114.26
N PHE A 425 -30.06 -210.39 114.27
CA PHE A 425 -30.61 -209.59 115.39
C PHE A 425 -29.86 -209.51 116.76
N PRO A 426 -29.12 -208.42 117.04
CA PRO A 426 -29.24 -207.78 118.37
C PRO A 426 -29.07 -206.23 118.48
N LYS A 427 -29.34 -205.75 119.70
CA LYS A 427 -29.56 -204.38 120.24
C LYS A 427 -28.30 -203.48 120.42
N ARG A 428 -28.45 -202.15 120.17
CA ARG A 428 -27.87 -200.91 120.84
C ARG A 428 -26.33 -200.81 121.13
N PRO A 429 -25.66 -199.62 121.20
CA PRO A 429 -26.05 -198.20 120.91
C PRO A 429 -25.02 -197.36 120.04
N LEU A 430 -25.26 -196.05 119.79
CA LEU A 430 -24.35 -194.99 119.22
C LEU A 430 -24.02 -195.08 117.69
N PRO A 431 -23.35 -194.11 116.97
CA PRO A 431 -22.60 -192.89 117.38
C PRO A 431 -22.97 -191.51 116.70
N SER A 432 -22.17 -190.94 115.76
CA SER A 432 -22.08 -189.48 115.45
C SER A 432 -21.78 -189.06 113.97
N LEU A 433 -21.75 -187.72 113.70
CA LEU A 433 -21.30 -186.95 112.50
C LEU A 433 -22.20 -186.86 111.23
N TYR A 434 -22.68 -185.64 110.87
CA TYR A 434 -22.52 -184.97 109.55
C TYR A 434 -23.18 -183.56 109.45
N GLY A 435 -22.80 -182.77 108.43
CA GLY A 435 -23.56 -181.62 107.87
C GLY A 435 -23.34 -180.23 108.52
N GLY A 436 -23.48 -179.10 107.82
CA GLY A 436 -23.75 -178.87 106.39
C GLY A 436 -24.39 -177.49 106.14
N LEU A 437 -23.73 -176.57 105.41
CA LEU A 437 -24.11 -175.15 105.28
C LEU A 437 -24.61 -174.76 103.87
N THR A 438 -25.49 -173.76 103.80
CA THR A 438 -26.02 -173.16 102.55
C THR A 438 -26.13 -171.61 102.66
N PRO A 439 -25.83 -170.82 101.59
CA PRO A 439 -25.84 -169.34 101.64
C PRO A 439 -26.88 -168.65 100.71
N PHE A 440 -27.52 -167.57 101.21
CA PHE A 440 -28.46 -166.66 100.50
C PHE A 440 -28.65 -165.37 101.38
N TYR A 441 -29.06 -164.15 100.95
CA TYR A 441 -28.83 -163.32 99.74
C TYR A 441 -29.54 -161.94 99.94
N LEU A 442 -29.23 -160.93 99.10
CA LEU A 442 -30.14 -159.90 98.52
C LEU A 442 -30.57 -158.61 99.28
N LEU A 443 -31.09 -157.65 98.47
CA LEU A 443 -31.84 -156.39 98.74
C LEU A 443 -31.07 -155.15 99.31
N ASN A 444 -31.40 -153.87 99.04
CA ASN A 444 -32.17 -153.19 97.95
C ASN A 444 -32.06 -151.62 98.01
N GLN A 445 -32.68 -150.90 97.06
CA GLN A 445 -33.21 -149.50 97.17
C GLN A 445 -32.21 -148.30 97.26
N HIS A 446 -32.58 -147.00 97.09
CA HIS A 446 -33.44 -146.28 96.11
C HIS A 446 -33.39 -144.74 96.37
N LYS A 447 -33.52 -143.87 95.35
CA LYS A 447 -33.81 -142.40 95.45
C LYS A 447 -32.69 -141.55 96.13
N GLY A 448 -32.67 -140.20 96.11
CA GLY A 448 -33.37 -139.21 95.26
C GLY A 448 -33.47 -137.78 95.85
N THR A 449 -33.35 -136.75 94.99
CA THR A 449 -34.00 -135.41 95.03
C THR A 449 -33.72 -134.31 96.10
N PHE A 450 -33.63 -133.07 95.57
CA PHE A 450 -34.33 -131.81 95.97
C PHE A 450 -33.77 -130.73 96.94
N PHE A 451 -34.01 -129.45 96.52
CA PHE A 451 -34.21 -128.19 97.28
C PHE A 451 -32.99 -127.55 98.01
N ARG A 452 -32.91 -126.23 98.32
CA ARG A 452 -33.80 -125.02 98.24
C ARG A 452 -32.90 -123.73 98.18
N SER A 453 -33.27 -122.43 98.24
CA SER A 453 -34.52 -121.64 98.42
C SER A 453 -34.32 -120.10 98.17
N ASN A 454 -35.33 -119.44 97.57
CA ASN A 454 -36.01 -118.17 97.97
C ASN A 454 -35.24 -116.80 97.99
N LEU A 455 -35.67 -115.73 97.27
CA LEU A 455 -36.77 -114.73 97.49
C LEU A 455 -36.43 -113.63 98.56
N SER A 456 -36.86 -112.36 98.55
CA SER A 456 -37.81 -111.50 97.75
C SER A 456 -37.53 -110.00 98.09
N PRO A 457 -38.38 -108.94 97.86
CA PRO A 457 -39.62 -108.80 97.05
C PRO A 457 -39.76 -107.52 96.16
N GLU A 458 -40.82 -107.50 95.31
CA GLU A 458 -41.75 -106.40 94.91
C GLU A 458 -41.25 -104.97 94.52
N ALA A 459 -41.80 -104.27 93.51
CA ALA A 459 -42.75 -104.56 92.39
C ALA A 459 -42.73 -103.32 91.39
N ASP A 460 -43.55 -103.10 90.35
CA ASP A 460 -44.68 -103.81 89.71
C ASP A 460 -44.94 -103.30 88.25
N ILE A 461 -46.02 -103.78 87.59
CA ILE A 461 -46.96 -103.15 86.58
C ILE A 461 -46.43 -102.00 85.65
N ASP A 462 -46.67 -101.94 84.31
CA ASP A 462 -47.65 -102.62 83.42
C ASP A 462 -47.12 -102.89 81.98
N ILE A 463 -47.97 -103.44 81.11
CA ILE A 463 -47.75 -103.81 79.69
C ILE A 463 -48.35 -102.77 78.72
N VAL A 464 -47.77 -102.58 77.51
CA VAL A 464 -48.47 -102.42 76.19
C VAL A 464 -47.47 -102.20 75.04
N GLU A 465 -47.78 -102.75 73.85
CA GLU A 465 -47.10 -102.50 72.57
C GLU A 465 -47.77 -101.34 71.80
N ASP A 466 -47.02 -100.53 71.03
CA ASP A 466 -47.28 -100.27 69.60
C ASP A 466 -46.09 -99.47 68.97
N THR A 467 -46.25 -98.93 67.77
CA THR A 467 -45.17 -98.83 66.77
C THR A 467 -45.16 -97.52 65.95
N THR A 468 -43.99 -97.26 65.33
CA THR A 468 -43.74 -96.31 64.22
C THR A 468 -43.82 -94.80 64.51
N SER A 469 -42.82 -94.03 64.04
CA SER A 469 -42.96 -93.22 62.80
C SER A 469 -41.93 -92.09 62.63
N ARG A 470 -41.64 -91.80 61.35
CA ARG A 470 -40.99 -90.59 60.78
C ARG A 470 -41.95 -89.37 60.88
N PRO A 471 -41.57 -88.10 60.53
CA PRO A 471 -40.52 -87.62 59.59
C PRO A 471 -39.58 -86.53 60.18
N ASN A 472 -38.55 -85.94 59.53
CA ASN A 472 -38.06 -85.81 58.14
C ASN A 472 -38.55 -84.57 57.33
N VAL A 473 -37.61 -83.67 56.96
CA VAL A 473 -37.72 -82.45 56.11
C VAL A 473 -38.74 -81.36 56.53
N ASP A 474 -38.57 -80.08 56.15
CA ASP A 474 -37.51 -79.42 55.35
C ASP A 474 -36.71 -78.40 56.20
#